data_AF-A0A0C2BRR0-F1
#
_entry.id   AF-A0A0C2BRR0-F1
#
_cell.length_a   1.000
_cell.length_b   1.000
_cell.length_c   1.000
_cell.angle_alpha   90.00
_cell.angle_beta   90.00
_cell.angle_gamma   90.00
#
_symmetry.space_group_name_H-M   'P 1'
#
loop_
_entity.id
_entity.type
_entity.pdbx_description
1 polymer ?
#
loop_
_entity_poly.entity_id
_entity_poly.type
_entity_poly.pdbx_seq_one_letter_code
_entity_poly.pdbx_strand_id
1 'polypeptide(L)'
;MSEQVAHKMPNQVPVYEGESDIHLVDVLIALGRHKKLVFGLPVMGGAIALAASLAMTPIFTSTAKIMPPQQQSSGMAAMLGQLGGLAGAIGGATGIKNPSDLYVGILESRTVADSLIARFKLKERYQSKTMDDARQALTRSIQIENGKKDGLISIIASDQDPKFAADLANAYVDELTKLTQTMAISEASQRRLFFERQLKDAKEQLANAEVALRTTQEKTGMIQPEGQVQAIISSVAQLKGTIAAKEVQLNAMRTFATAQNPELLRTQEELRGLQAQLLKLEKNRPSKDGDFMLSTGRIPEAGIEYVRKLRDVKYYETIFELLAKQYELAKIEEAKDSSIIQLLDKAVPAEKKSKPKRAMITLAGLFGGSALGVMFAFICEGYRRSRRDPKNSQRWQELSLAWKTIQGRSAS
;
A
#
# COMPACT_ATOMS: atom_id res chain seq x y z
N MET A 1 89.58 -59.57 -42.33
CA MET A 1 89.87 -60.15 -40.99
C MET A 1 88.98 -59.39 -40.02
N SER A 2 87.84 -59.98 -39.64
CA SER A 2 87.63 -60.64 -38.32
C SER A 2 87.86 -59.64 -37.18
N GLU A 3 86.88 -59.25 -36.37
CA GLU A 3 86.08 -60.12 -35.50
C GLU A 3 84.89 -59.35 -34.87
N GLN A 4 84.02 -60.11 -34.20
CA GLN A 4 82.76 -59.75 -33.55
C GLN A 4 82.88 -58.67 -32.45
N VAL A 5 81.73 -58.12 -31.99
CA VAL A 5 81.20 -58.35 -30.61
C VAL A 5 80.14 -57.29 -30.22
N ALA A 6 79.03 -57.83 -29.68
CA ALA A 6 78.06 -57.30 -28.71
C ALA A 6 77.29 -55.99 -28.99
N HIS A 7 76.02 -56.20 -29.33
CA HIS A 7 74.94 -55.23 -29.23
C HIS A 7 74.56 -55.02 -27.76
N LYS A 8 74.77 -53.81 -27.23
CA LYS A 8 74.41 -53.39 -25.85
C LYS A 8 73.42 -52.23 -25.96
N MET A 9 72.16 -52.46 -25.56
CA MET A 9 71.23 -51.37 -25.29
C MET A 9 71.76 -50.51 -24.14
N PRO A 10 71.45 -49.20 -24.14
CA PRO A 10 70.82 -48.67 -22.94
C PRO A 10 69.74 -47.62 -23.16
N ASN A 11 68.75 -47.69 -22.27
CA ASN A 11 67.98 -46.60 -21.67
C ASN A 11 67.20 -45.64 -22.58
N GLN A 12 65.89 -45.91 -22.62
CA GLN A 12 64.87 -44.87 -22.57
C GLN A 12 65.12 -43.98 -21.33
N VAL A 13 65.50 -42.73 -21.57
CA VAL A 13 65.50 -41.66 -20.57
C VAL A 13 64.09 -41.07 -20.55
N PRO A 14 63.46 -40.86 -19.37
CA PRO A 14 62.06 -40.48 -19.29
C PRO A 14 61.84 -39.06 -19.80
N VAL A 15 60.76 -38.90 -20.57
CA VAL A 15 60.15 -37.60 -20.86
C VAL A 15 59.55 -37.10 -19.55
N TYR A 16 60.18 -36.13 -18.90
CA TYR A 16 59.53 -35.35 -17.86
C TYR A 16 58.66 -34.29 -18.55
N GLU A 17 57.35 -34.57 -18.65
CA GLU A 17 56.33 -33.53 -18.78
C GLU A 17 56.46 -32.62 -17.55
N GLY A 18 57.04 -31.44 -17.74
CA GLY A 18 57.00 -30.38 -16.75
C GLY A 18 55.58 -29.83 -16.69
N GLU A 19 54.71 -30.50 -15.93
CA GLU A 19 53.52 -29.87 -15.37
C GLU A 19 53.97 -28.57 -14.71
N SER A 20 53.47 -27.47 -15.24
CA SER A 20 53.75 -26.14 -14.76
C SER A 20 52.94 -25.90 -13.49
N ASP A 21 53.28 -26.61 -12.42
CA ASP A 21 52.70 -26.39 -11.11
C ASP A 21 53.08 -24.98 -10.66
N ILE A 22 52.10 -24.07 -10.70
CA ILE A 22 52.25 -22.74 -10.14
C ILE A 22 52.35 -22.94 -8.62
N HIS A 23 53.58 -23.07 -8.10
CA HIS A 23 53.79 -23.20 -6.67
C HIS A 23 53.35 -21.90 -5.97
N LEU A 24 52.63 -22.03 -4.85
CA LEU A 24 52.20 -20.90 -4.00
C LEU A 24 53.38 -20.00 -3.59
N VAL A 25 54.57 -20.58 -3.51
CA VAL A 25 55.83 -19.90 -3.22
C VAL A 25 56.24 -18.94 -4.36
N ASP A 26 56.02 -19.30 -5.63
CA ASP A 26 56.35 -18.44 -6.78
C ASP A 26 55.45 -17.20 -6.83
N VAL A 27 54.19 -17.36 -6.42
CA VAL A 27 53.24 -16.24 -6.24
C VAL A 27 53.75 -15.29 -5.15
N LEU A 28 54.17 -15.82 -4.00
CA LEU A 28 54.70 -15.02 -2.89
C LEU A 28 56.01 -14.30 -3.26
N ILE A 29 56.88 -14.94 -4.04
CA ILE A 29 58.13 -14.33 -4.54
C ILE A 29 57.83 -13.20 -5.53
N ALA A 30 56.87 -13.40 -6.43
CA ALA A 30 56.43 -12.36 -7.38
C ALA A 30 55.86 -11.13 -6.66
N LEU A 31 54.99 -11.34 -5.66
CA LEU A 31 54.48 -10.25 -4.81
C LEU A 31 55.60 -9.57 -4.02
N GLY A 32 56.54 -10.33 -3.44
CA GLY A 32 57.65 -9.81 -2.67
C GLY A 32 58.62 -8.93 -3.48
N ARG A 33 58.88 -9.28 -4.75
CA ARG A 33 59.70 -8.47 -5.67
C ARG A 33 59.06 -7.14 -6.01
N HIS A 34 57.75 -7.11 -6.16
CA HIS A 34 56.97 -5.91 -6.45
C HIS A 34 56.28 -5.32 -5.22
N LYS A 35 56.85 -5.50 -4.01
CA LYS A 35 56.28 -4.99 -2.74
C LYS A 35 55.91 -3.51 -2.77
N LYS A 36 56.67 -2.67 -3.49
CA LYS A 36 56.36 -1.24 -3.63
C LYS A 36 55.05 -0.99 -4.42
N LEU A 37 54.75 -1.81 -5.42
CA LEU A 37 53.49 -1.75 -6.17
C LEU A 37 52.34 -2.34 -5.36
N VAL A 38 52.57 -3.49 -4.73
CA VAL A 38 51.55 -4.19 -3.92
C VAL A 38 51.11 -3.36 -2.71
N PHE A 39 52.02 -2.64 -2.04
CA PHE A 39 51.66 -1.74 -0.94
C PHE A 39 51.33 -0.32 -1.40
N GLY A 40 51.96 0.18 -2.47
CA GLY A 40 51.77 1.54 -2.95
C GLY A 40 50.41 1.79 -3.60
N LEU A 41 49.91 0.86 -4.42
CA LEU A 41 48.61 0.99 -5.08
C LEU A 41 47.41 1.00 -4.10
N PRO A 42 47.30 0.13 -3.09
CA PRO A 42 46.24 0.23 -2.09
C PRO A 42 46.30 1.51 -1.25
N VAL A 43 47.50 1.99 -0.88
CA VAL A 43 47.64 3.26 -0.15
C VAL A 43 47.19 4.44 -1.02
N MET A 44 47.58 4.46 -2.29
CA MET A 44 47.16 5.48 -3.25
C MET A 44 45.64 5.41 -3.52
N GLY A 45 45.08 4.21 -3.71
CA GLY A 45 43.65 4.00 -3.89
C GLY A 45 42.83 4.42 -2.67
N GLY A 46 43.31 4.11 -1.47
CA GLY A 46 42.73 4.57 -0.21
C GLY A 46 42.79 6.09 -0.05
N ALA A 47 43.93 6.71 -0.40
CA ALA A 47 44.10 8.17 -0.34
C ALA A 47 43.19 8.91 -1.33
N ILE A 48 43.06 8.41 -2.57
CA ILE A 48 42.14 8.94 -3.58
C ILE A 48 40.68 8.80 -3.10
N ALA A 49 40.32 7.63 -2.56
CA ALA A 49 38.98 7.38 -2.04
C ALA A 49 38.65 8.28 -0.83
N LEU A 50 39.63 8.54 0.05
CA LEU A 50 39.48 9.47 1.18
C LEU A 50 39.30 10.91 0.68
N ALA A 51 40.14 11.36 -0.26
CA ALA A 51 40.04 12.69 -0.84
C ALA A 51 38.68 12.90 -1.55
N ALA A 52 38.25 11.93 -2.36
CA ALA A 52 36.93 11.94 -3.00
C ALA A 52 35.79 11.95 -1.96
N SER A 53 35.92 11.18 -0.89
CA SER A 53 34.91 11.13 0.18
C SER A 53 34.83 12.42 1.02
N LEU A 54 35.94 13.17 1.13
CA LEU A 54 35.97 14.50 1.75
C LEU A 54 35.36 15.57 0.85
N ALA A 55 35.49 15.43 -0.48
CA ALA A 55 34.90 16.33 -1.47
C ALA A 55 33.38 16.14 -1.65
N MET A 56 32.83 14.96 -1.31
CA MET A 56 31.39 14.71 -1.34
C MET A 56 30.64 15.51 -0.27
N THR A 57 29.51 16.10 -0.65
CA THR A 57 28.68 16.88 0.27
C THR A 57 28.05 15.98 1.34
N PRO A 58 28.02 16.43 2.61
CA PRO A 58 27.37 15.67 3.68
C PRO A 58 25.86 15.73 3.53
N ILE A 59 25.20 14.59 3.75
CA ILE A 59 23.74 14.49 3.77
C ILE A 59 23.30 14.10 5.18
N PHE A 60 22.30 14.79 5.67
CA PHE A 60 21.65 14.57 6.95
C PHE A 60 20.27 13.97 6.70
N THR A 61 19.86 13.04 7.55
CA THR A 61 18.60 12.32 7.38
C THR A 61 17.78 12.45 8.65
N SER A 62 16.55 12.94 8.51
CA SER A 62 15.58 13.09 9.60
C SER A 62 14.36 12.24 9.32
N THR A 63 13.82 11.60 10.37
CA THR A 63 12.72 10.64 10.25
C THR A 63 11.53 11.10 11.10
N ALA A 64 10.35 11.19 10.48
CA ALA A 64 9.07 11.29 11.18
C ALA A 64 8.37 9.93 11.14
N LYS A 65 7.67 9.55 12.22
CA LYS A 65 6.89 8.31 12.28
C LYS A 65 5.44 8.60 12.57
N ILE A 66 4.56 8.01 11.77
CA ILE A 66 3.12 8.10 11.94
C ILE A 66 2.53 6.70 12.14
N MET A 67 1.48 6.65 12.95
CA MET A 67 0.66 5.48 13.12
C MET A 67 -0.66 5.71 12.35
N PRO A 68 -0.92 4.94 11.28
CA PRO A 68 -2.22 4.94 10.64
C PRO A 68 -3.31 4.60 11.66
N PRO A 69 -4.52 5.18 11.55
CA PRO A 69 -5.62 4.79 12.41
C PRO A 69 -5.87 3.29 12.24
N GLN A 70 -5.79 2.55 13.33
CA GLN A 70 -6.17 1.15 13.32
C GLN A 70 -7.69 1.10 13.23
N GLN A 71 -8.21 0.91 12.02
CA GLN A 71 -9.58 0.43 11.88
C GLN A 71 -9.63 -0.90 12.62
N GLN A 72 -10.48 -0.96 13.64
CA GLN A 72 -10.75 -2.16 14.40
C GLN A 72 -11.31 -3.18 13.42
N SER A 73 -10.41 -3.99 12.85
CA SER A 73 -10.73 -4.88 11.74
C SER A 73 -11.85 -5.80 12.20
N SER A 74 -12.98 -5.69 11.52
CA SER A 74 -14.21 -6.43 11.70
C SER A 74 -13.93 -7.88 12.11
N GLY A 75 -14.65 -8.40 13.11
CA GLY A 75 -14.44 -9.73 13.72
C GLY A 75 -14.36 -10.93 12.76
N MET A 76 -14.59 -10.72 11.47
CA MET A 76 -14.32 -11.62 10.36
C MET A 76 -12.83 -12.00 10.22
N ALA A 77 -11.89 -11.08 10.44
CA ALA A 77 -10.45 -11.39 10.33
C ALA A 77 -10.00 -12.35 11.45
N ALA A 78 -10.60 -12.22 12.64
CA ALA A 78 -10.37 -13.13 13.76
C ALA A 78 -11.01 -14.52 13.51
N MET A 79 -12.19 -14.59 12.88
CA MET A 79 -12.82 -15.86 12.50
C MET A 79 -12.11 -16.57 11.32
N LEU A 80 -11.64 -15.81 10.32
CA LEU A 80 -10.80 -16.35 9.23
C LEU A 80 -9.42 -16.78 9.72
N GLY A 81 -8.90 -16.17 10.79
CA GLY A 81 -7.72 -16.66 11.50
C GLY A 81 -7.96 -18.00 12.19
N GLN A 82 -9.15 -18.23 12.75
CA GLN A 82 -9.55 -19.52 13.33
C GLN A 82 -9.83 -20.61 12.29
N LEU A 83 -10.38 -20.28 11.12
CA LEU A 83 -10.47 -21.21 9.98
C LEU A 83 -9.17 -21.29 9.15
N GLY A 84 -8.22 -20.38 9.39
CA GLY A 84 -7.00 -20.18 8.61
C GLY A 84 -5.89 -21.20 8.84
N GLY A 85 -6.08 -22.16 9.74
CA GLY A 85 -5.17 -23.30 9.92
C GLY A 85 -4.97 -24.16 8.67
N LEU A 86 -5.83 -24.00 7.65
CA LEU A 86 -5.77 -24.71 6.37
C LEU A 86 -5.43 -23.82 5.17
N ALA A 87 -5.39 -22.49 5.34
CA ALA A 87 -5.10 -21.53 4.25
C ALA A 87 -3.59 -21.30 4.04
N GLY A 88 -2.74 -21.73 4.97
CA GLY A 88 -1.29 -21.60 4.87
C GLY A 88 -0.62 -22.43 3.76
N ALA A 89 -1.35 -23.35 3.11
CA ALA A 89 -0.81 -24.29 2.12
C ALA A 89 -1.05 -23.90 0.65
N ILE A 90 -1.88 -22.89 0.37
CA ILE A 90 -2.13 -22.40 -0.99
C ILE A 90 -1.66 -20.94 -1.04
N GLY A 91 -0.38 -20.78 -1.34
CA GLY A 91 0.31 -19.50 -1.31
C GLY A 91 -0.32 -18.44 -2.23
N GLY A 92 -0.49 -17.24 -1.66
CA GLY A 92 -0.14 -16.00 -2.38
C GLY A 92 -1.20 -15.25 -3.16
N ALA A 93 -2.50 -15.52 -3.00
CA ALA A 93 -3.53 -14.87 -3.85
C ALA A 93 -4.64 -14.08 -3.10
N THR A 94 -4.49 -13.74 -1.82
CA THR A 94 -5.38 -12.76 -1.18
C THR A 94 -4.72 -11.38 -1.19
N GLY A 95 -5.02 -10.60 -2.22
CA GLY A 95 -4.60 -9.20 -2.40
C GLY A 95 -5.23 -8.25 -1.38
N ILE A 96 -5.20 -8.61 -0.09
CA ILE A 96 -5.59 -7.74 1.02
C ILE A 96 -4.50 -6.68 1.11
N LYS A 97 -4.68 -5.61 0.34
CA LYS A 97 -3.88 -4.38 0.44
C LYS A 97 -3.94 -3.91 1.88
N ASN A 98 -2.79 -3.73 2.51
CA ASN A 98 -2.72 -3.30 3.89
C ASN A 98 -3.22 -1.84 3.95
N PRO A 99 -4.08 -1.42 4.88
CA PRO A 99 -4.52 -0.03 5.01
C PRO A 99 -3.36 0.98 5.03
N SER A 100 -2.18 0.58 5.54
CA SER A 100 -0.96 1.39 5.48
C SER A 100 -0.47 1.73 4.06
N ASP A 101 -0.71 0.85 3.07
CA ASP A 101 -0.29 1.08 1.67
C ASP A 101 -1.09 2.22 1.02
N LEU A 102 -2.33 2.45 1.47
CA LEU A 102 -3.14 3.60 1.03
C LEU A 102 -2.50 4.92 1.48
N TYR A 103 -2.05 5.00 2.74
CA TYR A 103 -1.38 6.20 3.26
C TYR A 103 -0.05 6.45 2.57
N VAL A 104 0.73 5.40 2.26
CA VAL A 104 1.94 5.51 1.45
C VAL A 104 1.62 6.07 0.06
N GLY A 105 0.58 5.55 -0.60
CA GLY A 105 0.13 6.06 -1.90
C GLY A 105 -0.34 7.52 -1.87
N ILE A 106 -0.96 7.97 -0.76
CA ILE A 106 -1.32 9.38 -0.58
C ILE A 106 -0.07 10.25 -0.40
N LEU A 107 0.90 9.81 0.41
CA LEU A 107 2.17 10.53 0.61
C LEU A 107 2.98 10.65 -0.70
N GLU A 108 2.92 9.66 -1.58
CA GLU A 108 3.57 9.66 -2.90
C GLU A 108 2.75 10.41 -3.98
N SER A 109 1.56 10.89 -3.63
CA SER A 109 0.68 11.56 -4.59
C SER A 109 1.24 12.88 -5.10
N ARG A 110 0.85 13.23 -6.33
CA ARG A 110 1.21 14.51 -6.95
C ARG A 110 0.73 15.71 -6.12
N THR A 111 -0.45 15.60 -5.51
CA THR A 111 -1.03 16.66 -4.69
C THR A 111 -0.15 17.02 -3.50
N VAL A 112 0.35 16.02 -2.75
CA VAL A 112 1.30 16.25 -1.64
C VAL A 112 2.59 16.88 -2.16
N ALA A 113 3.14 16.33 -3.24
CA ALA A 113 4.39 16.82 -3.81
C ALA A 113 4.26 18.29 -4.27
N ASP A 114 3.19 18.65 -4.97
CA ASP A 114 2.97 20.01 -5.48
C ASP A 114 2.75 21.02 -4.33
N SER A 115 1.98 20.64 -3.31
CA SER A 115 1.81 21.45 -2.09
C SER A 115 3.15 21.75 -1.40
N LEU A 116 4.03 20.75 -1.29
CA LEU A 116 5.33 20.91 -0.63
C LEU A 116 6.33 21.69 -1.50
N ILE A 117 6.30 21.48 -2.82
CA ILE A 117 7.08 22.28 -3.77
C ILE A 117 6.73 23.75 -3.66
N ALA A 118 5.44 24.07 -3.55
CA ALA A 118 4.97 25.44 -3.35
C ALA A 118 5.38 25.98 -1.96
N ARG A 119 5.16 25.21 -0.88
CA ARG A 119 5.44 25.62 0.51
C ARG A 119 6.91 25.97 0.74
N PHE A 120 7.84 25.16 0.21
CA PHE A 120 9.28 25.32 0.41
C PHE A 120 10.00 25.96 -0.79
N LYS A 121 9.27 26.40 -1.82
CA LYS A 121 9.83 26.92 -3.07
C LYS A 121 10.91 26.00 -3.66
N LEU A 122 10.64 24.69 -3.68
CA LEU A 122 11.63 23.67 -4.04
C LEU A 122 12.13 23.80 -5.47
N LYS A 123 11.34 24.41 -6.35
CA LYS A 123 11.75 24.72 -7.72
C LYS A 123 13.01 25.60 -7.76
N GLU A 124 13.09 26.60 -6.88
CA GLU A 124 14.25 27.50 -6.75
C GLU A 124 15.42 26.78 -6.07
N ARG A 125 15.14 26.08 -4.96
CA ARG A 125 16.17 25.37 -4.18
C ARG A 125 16.87 24.27 -4.98
N TYR A 126 16.12 23.49 -5.76
CA TYR A 126 16.66 22.42 -6.62
C TYR A 126 17.02 22.88 -8.03
N GLN A 127 16.87 24.19 -8.34
CA GLN A 127 17.17 24.77 -9.66
C GLN A 127 16.49 24.01 -10.81
N SER A 128 15.25 23.58 -10.57
CA SER A 128 14.48 22.75 -11.51
C SER A 128 13.79 23.59 -12.58
N LYS A 129 13.94 23.18 -13.85
CA LYS A 129 13.35 23.90 -14.99
C LYS A 129 11.83 23.69 -15.05
N THR A 130 11.39 22.45 -14.84
CA THR A 130 9.98 22.07 -14.87
C THR A 130 9.47 21.65 -13.48
N MET A 131 8.14 21.62 -13.31
CA MET A 131 7.51 21.06 -12.10
C MET A 131 7.75 19.55 -11.98
N ASP A 132 7.88 18.84 -13.09
CA ASP A 132 8.14 17.40 -13.13
C ASP A 132 9.54 17.10 -12.59
N ASP A 133 10.54 17.90 -12.98
CA ASP A 133 11.90 17.80 -12.46
C ASP A 133 11.94 18.05 -10.95
N ALA A 134 11.21 19.08 -10.48
CA ALA A 134 11.12 19.41 -9.06
C ALA A 134 10.50 18.26 -8.25
N ARG A 135 9.46 17.61 -8.79
CA ARG A 135 8.84 16.42 -8.18
C ARG A 135 9.80 15.24 -8.13
N GLN A 136 10.50 14.94 -9.23
CA GLN A 136 11.49 13.87 -9.23
C GLN A 136 12.63 14.13 -8.25
N ALA A 137 13.10 15.38 -8.13
CA ALA A 137 14.11 15.77 -7.16
C ALA A 137 13.62 15.54 -5.72
N LEU A 138 12.38 15.95 -5.43
CA LEU A 138 11.73 15.72 -4.13
C LEU A 138 11.60 14.21 -3.83
N THR A 139 11.10 13.41 -4.77
CA THR A 139 10.99 11.95 -4.60
C THR A 139 12.34 11.29 -4.32
N ARG A 140 13.44 11.77 -4.90
CA ARG A 140 14.79 11.24 -4.61
C ARG A 140 15.31 11.62 -3.22
N SER A 141 14.84 12.75 -2.67
CA SER A 141 15.24 13.22 -1.34
C SER A 141 14.50 12.54 -0.19
N ILE A 142 13.45 11.76 -0.51
CA ILE A 142 12.55 11.18 0.48
C ILE A 142 12.41 9.68 0.27
N GLN A 143 12.34 8.97 1.38
CA GLN A 143 12.12 7.54 1.44
C GLN A 143 10.98 7.29 2.42
N ILE A 144 9.89 6.68 1.94
CA ILE A 144 8.73 6.32 2.77
C ILE A 144 8.77 4.81 2.95
N GLU A 145 8.81 4.37 4.19
CA GLU A 145 8.84 2.95 4.53
C GLU A 145 7.59 2.56 5.31
N ASN A 146 6.91 1.51 4.86
CA ASN A 146 5.86 0.85 5.62
C ASN A 146 6.49 -0.29 6.44
N GLY A 147 6.57 -0.10 7.74
CA GLY A 147 7.08 -1.09 8.67
C GLY A 147 6.10 -2.26 8.80
N LYS A 148 6.25 -3.28 7.93
CA LYS A 148 5.36 -4.46 7.92
C LYS A 148 5.26 -5.20 9.27
N LYS A 149 6.22 -4.99 10.18
CA LYS A 149 6.30 -5.65 11.49
C LYS A 149 5.70 -4.81 12.63
N ASP A 150 5.84 -3.49 12.60
CA ASP A 150 5.37 -2.56 13.64
C ASP A 150 4.14 -1.75 13.22
N GLY A 151 3.73 -1.82 11.96
CA GLY A 151 2.57 -1.12 11.40
C GLY A 151 2.78 0.39 11.25
N LEU A 152 4.00 0.89 11.45
CA LEU A 152 4.32 2.31 11.42
C LEU A 152 4.75 2.75 10.02
N ILE A 153 4.39 3.97 9.63
CA ILE A 153 4.90 4.59 8.41
C ILE A 153 6.03 5.54 8.82
N SER A 154 7.22 5.30 8.29
CA SER A 154 8.40 6.13 8.51
C SER A 154 8.65 7.01 7.29
N ILE A 155 8.64 8.32 7.47
CA ILE A 155 8.94 9.32 6.45
C ILE A 155 10.37 9.79 6.68
N ILE A 156 11.28 9.42 5.80
CA ILE A 156 12.71 9.65 5.93
C ILE A 156 13.11 10.70 4.89
N ALA A 157 13.40 11.93 5.33
CA ALA A 157 13.85 13.01 4.47
C ALA A 157 15.36 13.21 4.58
N SER A 158 16.03 13.41 3.45
CA SER A 158 17.48 13.58 3.37
C SER A 158 17.85 14.86 2.63
N ASP A 159 18.62 15.74 3.27
CA ASP A 159 19.10 17.00 2.68
C ASP A 159 20.48 17.38 3.23
N GLN A 160 21.10 18.41 2.65
CA GLN A 160 22.37 18.95 3.14
C GLN A 160 22.18 19.80 4.41
N ASP A 161 21.00 20.40 4.56
CA ASP A 161 20.63 21.15 5.76
C ASP A 161 19.81 20.24 6.72
N PRO A 162 20.31 19.94 7.93
CA PRO A 162 19.61 19.11 8.89
C PRO A 162 18.28 19.72 9.36
N LYS A 163 18.15 21.05 9.39
CA LYS A 163 16.88 21.70 9.76
C LYS A 163 15.84 21.48 8.68
N PHE A 164 16.21 21.74 7.42
CA PHE A 164 15.34 21.52 6.29
C PHE A 164 14.92 20.05 6.15
N ALA A 165 15.82 19.08 6.39
CA ALA A 165 15.45 17.67 6.39
C ALA A 165 14.35 17.35 7.42
N ALA A 166 14.45 17.90 8.63
CA ALA A 166 13.43 17.72 9.66
C ALA A 166 12.10 18.42 9.30
N ASP A 167 12.18 19.66 8.84
CA ASP A 167 11.01 20.45 8.44
C ASP A 167 10.28 19.79 7.26
N LEU A 168 11.01 19.24 6.30
CA LEU A 168 10.46 18.53 5.16
C LEU A 168 9.72 17.26 5.60
N ALA A 169 10.33 16.43 6.44
CA ALA A 169 9.68 15.22 6.96
C ALA A 169 8.41 15.55 7.78
N ASN A 170 8.46 16.58 8.62
CA ASN A 170 7.29 17.04 9.38
C ASN A 170 6.20 17.61 8.46
N ALA A 171 6.58 18.36 7.42
CA ALA A 171 5.62 18.93 6.47
C ALA A 171 4.90 17.85 5.64
N TYR A 172 5.52 16.71 5.37
CA TYR A 172 4.84 15.55 4.78
C TYR A 172 3.72 15.04 5.69
N VAL A 173 3.97 14.98 7.00
CA VAL A 173 2.94 14.60 7.98
C VAL A 173 1.81 15.63 8.01
N ASP A 174 2.14 16.92 8.02
CA ASP A 174 1.14 18.00 7.99
C ASP A 174 0.24 17.90 6.76
N GLU A 175 0.85 17.72 5.58
CA GLU A 175 0.12 17.69 4.31
C GLU A 175 -0.71 16.41 4.19
N LEU A 176 -0.17 15.27 4.64
CA LEU A 176 -0.95 14.04 4.76
C LEU A 176 -2.16 14.24 5.66
N THR A 177 -1.96 14.80 6.85
CA THR A 177 -3.05 15.05 7.82
C THR A 177 -4.13 15.94 7.24
N LYS A 178 -3.72 17.02 6.56
CA LYS A 178 -4.64 17.96 5.90
C LYS A 178 -5.41 17.27 4.77
N LEU A 179 -4.73 16.52 3.92
CA LEU A 179 -5.35 15.80 2.82
C LEU A 179 -6.32 14.74 3.34
N THR A 180 -5.95 13.97 4.36
CA THR A 180 -6.86 12.99 4.94
C THR A 180 -8.06 13.64 5.61
N GLN A 181 -7.91 14.79 6.28
CA GLN A 181 -9.05 15.54 6.82
C GLN A 181 -10.02 16.00 5.72
N THR A 182 -9.50 16.43 4.57
CA THR A 182 -10.36 16.85 3.44
C THR A 182 -10.98 15.67 2.68
N MET A 183 -10.30 14.52 2.65
CA MET A 183 -10.77 13.30 2.00
C MET A 183 -11.61 12.40 2.91
N ALA A 184 -11.57 12.61 4.23
CA ALA A 184 -12.27 11.80 5.23
C ALA A 184 -13.78 12.05 5.18
N ILE A 185 -14.43 11.67 4.09
CA ILE A 185 -15.79 11.16 4.18
C ILE A 185 -15.63 9.70 4.56
N SER A 186 -15.49 9.46 5.86
CA SER A 186 -15.37 8.09 6.36
C SER A 186 -16.61 7.28 6.01
N GLU A 187 -16.52 5.96 6.07
CA GLU A 187 -17.69 5.09 5.87
C GLU A 187 -18.83 5.49 6.83
N ALA A 188 -18.51 5.84 8.08
CA ALA A 188 -19.46 6.32 9.06
C ALA A 188 -20.12 7.65 8.64
N SER A 189 -19.34 8.60 8.10
CA SER A 189 -19.88 9.86 7.57
C SER A 189 -20.79 9.65 6.35
N GLN A 190 -20.41 8.76 5.42
CA GLN A 190 -21.25 8.40 4.27
C GLN A 190 -22.56 7.75 4.71
N ARG A 191 -22.49 6.85 5.70
CA ARG A 191 -23.65 6.17 6.29
C ARG A 191 -24.57 7.16 6.99
N ARG A 192 -24.03 8.12 7.77
CA ARG A 192 -24.82 9.21 8.38
C ARG A 192 -25.57 9.99 7.29
N LEU A 193 -24.86 10.46 6.27
CA LEU A 193 -25.45 11.25 5.17
C LEU A 193 -26.53 10.47 4.40
N PHE A 194 -26.37 9.16 4.22
CA PHE A 194 -27.38 8.31 3.61
C PHE A 194 -28.67 8.31 4.45
N PHE A 195 -28.57 7.98 5.74
CA PHE A 195 -29.75 7.95 6.63
C PHE A 195 -30.36 9.34 6.85
N GLU A 196 -29.56 10.40 6.81
CA GLU A 196 -30.05 11.78 6.86
C GLU A 196 -30.99 12.12 5.71
N ARG A 197 -30.60 11.75 4.47
CA ARG A 197 -31.44 11.92 3.28
C ARG A 197 -32.72 11.10 3.38
N GLN A 198 -32.61 9.82 3.71
CA GLN A 198 -33.76 8.94 3.88
C GLN A 198 -34.72 9.44 4.99
N LEU A 199 -34.17 9.96 6.09
CA LEU A 199 -34.97 10.53 7.18
C LEU A 199 -35.72 11.78 6.74
N LYS A 200 -35.08 12.65 5.95
CA LYS A 200 -35.73 13.84 5.38
C LYS A 200 -36.89 13.45 4.45
N ASP A 201 -36.67 12.48 3.58
CA ASP A 201 -37.71 11.98 2.66
C ASP A 201 -38.86 11.33 3.43
N ALA A 202 -38.57 10.53 4.46
CA ALA A 202 -39.58 9.92 5.33
C ALA A 202 -40.39 10.97 6.11
N LYS A 203 -39.74 12.04 6.58
CA LYS A 203 -40.42 13.16 7.25
C LYS A 203 -41.41 13.87 6.31
N GLU A 204 -41.02 14.08 5.06
CA GLU A 204 -41.91 14.70 4.05
C GLU A 204 -43.09 13.77 3.71
N GLN A 205 -42.84 12.47 3.53
CA GLN A 205 -43.89 11.47 3.29
C GLN A 205 -44.87 11.38 4.45
N LEU A 206 -44.38 11.41 5.70
CA LEU A 206 -45.22 11.42 6.90
C LEU A 206 -46.10 12.67 6.95
N ALA A 207 -45.53 13.86 6.74
CA ALA A 207 -46.28 15.11 6.73
C ALA A 207 -47.40 15.09 5.66
N ASN A 208 -47.08 14.60 4.45
CA ASN A 208 -48.06 14.46 3.39
C ASN A 208 -49.18 13.46 3.74
N ALA A 209 -48.85 12.35 4.40
CA ALA A 209 -49.83 11.37 4.86
C ALA A 209 -50.71 11.93 5.99
N GLU A 210 -50.16 12.70 6.92
CA GLU A 210 -50.89 13.37 8.00
C GLU A 210 -51.88 14.40 7.44
N VAL A 211 -51.45 15.23 6.48
CA VAL A 211 -52.33 16.18 5.78
C VAL A 211 -53.44 15.45 5.03
N ALA A 212 -53.13 14.34 4.36
CA ALA A 212 -54.13 13.53 3.67
C ALA A 212 -55.15 12.90 4.64
N LEU A 213 -54.69 12.39 5.79
CA LEU A 213 -55.57 11.86 6.84
C LEU A 213 -56.48 12.96 7.38
N ARG A 214 -55.92 14.13 7.71
CA ARG A 214 -56.69 15.28 8.19
C ARG A 214 -57.75 15.73 7.18
N THR A 215 -57.40 15.79 5.89
CA THR A 215 -58.35 16.15 4.83
C THR A 215 -59.49 15.14 4.73
N THR A 216 -59.19 13.84 4.88
CA THR A 216 -60.21 12.79 4.92
C THR A 216 -61.06 12.88 6.20
N GLN A 217 -60.48 13.21 7.37
CA GLN A 217 -61.23 13.47 8.61
C GLN A 217 -62.23 14.62 8.44
N GLU A 218 -61.79 15.74 7.87
CA GLU A 218 -62.63 16.92 7.64
C GLU A 218 -63.79 16.62 6.67
N LYS A 219 -63.56 15.81 5.63
CA LYS A 219 -64.59 15.41 4.66
C LYS A 219 -65.60 14.38 5.19
N THR A 220 -65.13 13.46 6.01
CA THR A 220 -65.92 12.29 6.46
C THR A 220 -66.56 12.49 7.83
N GLY A 221 -66.07 13.44 8.63
CA GLY A 221 -66.50 13.67 10.02
C GLY A 221 -66.11 12.56 10.98
N MET A 222 -65.28 11.60 10.56
CA MET A 222 -64.95 10.41 11.35
C MET A 222 -63.63 10.62 12.12
N ILE A 223 -63.66 10.42 13.45
CA ILE A 223 -62.53 10.74 14.35
C ILE A 223 -61.88 9.46 14.90
N GLN A 224 -62.60 8.34 14.95
CA GLN A 224 -62.08 7.07 15.48
C GLN A 224 -62.67 5.85 14.77
N PRO A 225 -61.84 4.91 14.29
CA PRO A 225 -62.32 3.61 13.81
C PRO A 225 -62.57 2.69 15.02
N GLU A 226 -63.51 1.75 14.88
CA GLU A 226 -63.80 0.74 15.91
C GLU A 226 -62.53 -0.08 16.28
N GLY A 227 -62.31 -0.31 17.58
CA GLY A 227 -61.00 -0.69 18.13
C GLY A 227 -60.39 -1.99 17.57
N GLN A 228 -61.21 -2.92 17.07
CA GLN A 228 -60.73 -4.19 16.51
C GLN A 228 -60.12 -4.01 15.09
N VAL A 229 -60.66 -3.06 14.32
CA VAL A 229 -60.15 -2.71 12.98
C VAL A 229 -58.84 -1.92 13.12
N GLN A 230 -58.77 -1.01 14.09
CA GLN A 230 -57.58 -0.21 14.38
C GLN A 230 -56.35 -1.07 14.74
N ALA A 231 -56.53 -2.12 15.55
CA ALA A 231 -55.44 -3.00 15.98
C ALA A 231 -54.83 -3.81 14.82
N ILE A 232 -55.66 -4.33 13.92
CA ILE A 232 -55.20 -5.09 12.74
C ILE A 232 -54.47 -4.15 11.77
N ILE A 233 -55.01 -2.96 11.52
CA ILE A 233 -54.38 -1.96 10.65
C ILE A 233 -53.04 -1.52 11.19
N SER A 234 -52.96 -1.24 12.49
CA SER A 234 -51.71 -0.83 13.15
C SER A 234 -50.66 -1.93 13.03
N SER A 235 -51.03 -3.20 13.26
CA SER A 235 -50.14 -4.35 13.09
C SER A 235 -49.63 -4.48 11.64
N VAL A 236 -50.50 -4.32 10.64
CA VAL A 236 -50.11 -4.40 9.22
C VAL A 236 -49.24 -3.21 8.81
N ALA A 237 -49.58 -2.00 9.26
CA ALA A 237 -48.79 -0.78 9.01
C ALA A 237 -47.40 -0.89 9.63
N GLN A 238 -47.31 -1.36 10.87
CA GLN A 238 -46.06 -1.58 11.58
C GLN A 238 -45.19 -2.66 10.91
N LEU A 239 -45.80 -3.77 10.48
CA LEU A 239 -45.08 -4.81 9.75
C LEU A 239 -44.56 -4.30 8.40
N LYS A 240 -45.39 -3.58 7.63
CA LYS A 240 -44.95 -2.95 6.37
C LYS A 240 -43.85 -1.92 6.62
N GLY A 241 -43.97 -1.09 7.64
CA GLY A 241 -42.96 -0.10 8.00
C GLY A 241 -41.63 -0.76 8.38
N THR A 242 -41.69 -1.88 9.11
CA THR A 242 -40.50 -2.68 9.45
C THR A 242 -39.86 -3.30 8.20
N ILE A 243 -40.65 -3.84 7.27
CA ILE A 243 -40.15 -4.38 5.99
C ILE A 243 -39.47 -3.28 5.18
N ALA A 244 -40.12 -2.13 5.02
CA ALA A 244 -39.56 -1.00 4.29
C ALA A 244 -38.25 -0.50 4.94
N ALA A 245 -38.22 -0.38 6.27
CA ALA A 245 -36.99 -0.01 6.98
C ALA A 245 -35.88 -1.06 6.78
N LYS A 246 -36.20 -2.35 6.78
CA LYS A 246 -35.26 -3.45 6.49
C LYS A 246 -34.79 -3.44 5.04
N GLU A 247 -35.64 -3.08 4.09
CA GLU A 247 -35.28 -2.87 2.68
C GLU A 247 -34.30 -1.71 2.52
N VAL A 248 -34.56 -0.58 3.19
CA VAL A 248 -33.62 0.56 3.22
C VAL A 248 -32.30 0.14 3.86
N GLN A 249 -32.34 -0.59 4.98
CA GLN A 249 -31.14 -1.12 5.62
C GLN A 249 -30.35 -2.04 4.68
N LEU A 250 -31.01 -2.95 3.97
CA LEU A 250 -30.37 -3.85 3.02
C LEU A 250 -29.73 -3.09 1.85
N ASN A 251 -30.42 -2.07 1.33
CA ASN A 251 -29.88 -1.22 0.27
C ASN A 251 -28.69 -0.37 0.75
N ALA A 252 -28.74 0.13 1.99
CA ALA A 252 -27.59 0.78 2.62
C ALA A 252 -26.41 -0.20 2.71
N MET A 253 -26.64 -1.43 3.21
CA MET A 253 -25.61 -2.47 3.31
C MET A 253 -25.02 -2.83 1.96
N ARG A 254 -25.82 -2.95 0.90
CA ARG A 254 -25.32 -3.22 -0.47
C ARG A 254 -24.41 -2.12 -1.02
N THR A 255 -24.57 -0.89 -0.52
CA THR A 255 -23.75 0.25 -0.95
C THR A 255 -22.34 0.17 -0.38
N PHE A 256 -22.16 -0.45 0.78
CA PHE A 256 -20.88 -0.47 1.51
C PHE A 256 -20.28 -1.88 1.72
N ALA A 257 -21.08 -2.94 1.61
CA ALA A 257 -20.67 -4.32 1.86
C ALA A 257 -20.66 -5.18 0.59
N THR A 258 -19.67 -6.07 0.49
CA THR A 258 -19.57 -7.08 -0.57
C THR A 258 -20.69 -8.12 -0.46
N ALA A 259 -21.09 -8.70 -1.59
CA ALA A 259 -22.18 -9.69 -1.71
C ALA A 259 -22.02 -10.95 -0.82
N GLN A 260 -20.84 -11.20 -0.27
CA GLN A 260 -20.52 -12.37 0.57
C GLN A 260 -20.56 -12.06 2.08
N ASN A 261 -20.98 -10.85 2.50
CA ASN A 261 -21.06 -10.50 3.92
C ASN A 261 -22.18 -11.32 4.63
N PRO A 262 -21.87 -12.12 5.67
CA PRO A 262 -22.86 -12.88 6.43
C PRO A 262 -24.01 -12.05 7.01
N GLU A 263 -23.75 -10.80 7.39
CA GLU A 263 -24.77 -9.86 7.90
C GLU A 263 -25.79 -9.46 6.80
N LEU A 264 -25.33 -9.34 5.55
CA LEU A 264 -26.21 -9.05 4.41
C LEU A 264 -27.14 -10.23 4.14
N LEU A 265 -26.60 -11.46 4.17
CA LEU A 265 -27.39 -12.69 4.01
C LEU A 265 -28.43 -12.84 5.12
N ARG A 266 -28.03 -12.63 6.38
CA ARG A 266 -28.95 -12.66 7.53
C ARG A 266 -30.09 -11.67 7.37
N THR A 267 -29.77 -10.42 7.03
CA THR A 267 -30.78 -9.37 6.84
C THR A 267 -31.73 -9.70 5.68
N GLN A 268 -31.21 -10.29 4.60
CA GLN A 268 -32.02 -10.74 3.47
C GLN A 268 -33.00 -11.86 3.85
N GLU A 269 -32.58 -12.83 4.66
CA GLU A 269 -33.47 -13.90 5.14
C GLU A 269 -34.51 -13.38 6.15
N GLU A 270 -34.12 -12.47 7.04
CA GLU A 270 -35.07 -11.79 7.94
C GLU A 270 -36.16 -11.07 7.14
N LEU A 271 -35.78 -10.35 6.08
CA LEU A 271 -36.69 -9.64 5.19
C LEU A 271 -37.63 -10.59 4.46
N ARG A 272 -37.13 -11.73 3.94
CA ARG A 272 -37.98 -12.78 3.35
C ARG A 272 -38.99 -13.34 4.35
N GLY A 273 -38.57 -13.57 5.59
CA GLY A 273 -39.44 -14.03 6.67
C GLY A 273 -40.56 -13.04 6.97
N LEU A 274 -40.24 -11.76 7.09
CA LEU A 274 -41.21 -10.68 7.31
C LEU A 274 -42.17 -10.52 6.13
N GLN A 275 -41.68 -10.59 4.89
CA GLN A 275 -42.53 -10.58 3.69
C GLN A 275 -43.49 -11.77 3.66
N ALA A 276 -43.04 -12.97 4.06
CA ALA A 276 -43.91 -14.14 4.18
C ALA A 276 -44.98 -13.98 5.28
N GLN A 277 -44.65 -13.32 6.40
CA GLN A 277 -45.62 -12.98 7.45
C GLN A 277 -46.64 -11.95 6.95
N LEU A 278 -46.20 -10.93 6.22
CA LEU A 278 -47.08 -9.95 5.61
C LEU A 278 -48.04 -10.63 4.63
N LEU A 279 -47.51 -11.50 3.77
CA LEU A 279 -48.33 -12.30 2.84
C LEU A 279 -49.34 -13.16 3.59
N LYS A 280 -49.01 -13.77 4.73
CA LYS A 280 -49.99 -14.53 5.54
C LYS A 280 -51.10 -13.64 6.10
N LEU A 281 -50.76 -12.44 6.59
CA LEU A 281 -51.73 -11.48 7.10
C LEU A 281 -52.59 -10.86 5.98
N GLU A 282 -52.01 -10.67 4.80
CA GLU A 282 -52.71 -10.19 3.61
C GLU A 282 -53.53 -11.30 2.94
N LYS A 283 -53.13 -12.57 3.02
CA LYS A 283 -53.80 -13.74 2.39
C LYS A 283 -54.80 -14.44 3.31
N ASN A 284 -54.75 -14.18 4.63
CA ASN A 284 -55.89 -14.31 5.51
C ASN A 284 -56.93 -13.19 5.32
N ARG A 285 -56.74 -12.31 4.32
CA ARG A 285 -57.87 -11.63 3.69
C ARG A 285 -58.46 -12.51 2.61
N PRO A 286 -59.78 -12.52 2.44
CA PRO A 286 -60.42 -13.24 1.36
C PRO A 286 -59.95 -12.59 0.06
N SER A 287 -59.47 -13.44 -0.83
CA SER A 287 -59.07 -13.11 -2.18
C SER A 287 -60.20 -12.36 -2.89
N LYS A 288 -59.86 -11.23 -3.54
CA LYS A 288 -60.53 -10.65 -4.71
C LYS A 288 -62.00 -11.09 -4.93
N ASP A 289 -62.85 -10.67 -4.02
CA ASP A 289 -64.20 -10.16 -4.23
C ASP A 289 -64.61 -9.58 -2.87
N GLY A 290 -65.33 -8.46 -2.90
CA GLY A 290 -65.51 -7.54 -1.77
C GLY A 290 -66.32 -8.07 -0.58
N ASP A 291 -65.88 -9.15 0.05
CA ASP A 291 -66.56 -9.70 1.23
C ASP A 291 -65.56 -10.44 2.14
N PHE A 292 -64.89 -9.70 3.03
CA PHE A 292 -64.62 -10.25 4.35
C PHE A 292 -65.74 -9.74 5.23
N MET A 293 -66.36 -10.65 5.96
CA MET A 293 -67.33 -10.41 7.02
C MET A 293 -66.89 -9.26 7.94
N LEU A 294 -67.16 -8.04 7.49
CA LEU A 294 -67.82 -7.03 8.27
C LEU A 294 -69.17 -7.66 8.59
N SER A 295 -69.28 -8.28 9.77
CA SER A 295 -70.60 -8.65 10.26
C SER A 295 -71.48 -7.41 10.13
N THR A 296 -72.55 -7.60 9.37
CA THR A 296 -73.28 -6.61 8.59
C THR A 296 -73.74 -5.45 9.45
N GLY A 297 -72.96 -4.36 9.45
CA GLY A 297 -73.25 -3.15 10.22
C GLY A 297 -72.62 -1.93 9.57
N ARG A 298 -72.88 -1.71 8.28
CA ARG A 298 -72.58 -0.48 7.50
C ARG A 298 -71.41 0.35 8.04
N ILE A 299 -70.17 -0.14 7.91
CA ILE A 299 -69.05 0.80 7.94
C ILE A 299 -69.23 1.69 6.71
N PRO A 300 -69.49 3.00 6.86
CA PRO A 300 -69.68 3.89 5.72
C PRO A 300 -68.41 3.88 4.85
N GLU A 301 -68.51 4.07 3.53
CA GLU A 301 -67.33 4.15 2.63
C GLU A 301 -66.28 5.15 3.16
N ALA A 302 -66.75 6.22 3.79
CA ALA A 302 -65.97 7.19 4.55
C ALA A 302 -65.01 6.58 5.59
N GLY A 303 -65.41 5.49 6.26
CA GLY A 303 -64.60 4.81 7.27
C GLY A 303 -63.48 3.97 6.67
N ILE A 304 -63.71 3.41 5.48
CA ILE A 304 -62.68 2.66 4.74
C ILE A 304 -61.60 3.62 4.22
N GLU A 305 -61.97 4.79 3.71
CA GLU A 305 -61.02 5.80 3.26
C GLU A 305 -60.18 6.34 4.43
N TYR A 306 -60.83 6.67 5.55
CA TYR A 306 -60.17 7.08 6.78
C TYR A 306 -59.15 6.03 7.26
N VAL A 307 -59.57 4.77 7.32
CA VAL A 307 -58.73 3.63 7.70
C VAL A 307 -57.50 3.49 6.80
N ARG A 308 -57.64 3.69 5.49
CA ARG A 308 -56.51 3.64 4.55
C ARG A 308 -55.50 4.74 4.83
N LYS A 309 -55.96 5.98 5.02
CA LYS A 309 -55.08 7.11 5.34
C LYS A 309 -54.40 6.94 6.69
N LEU A 310 -55.11 6.42 7.69
CA LEU A 310 -54.55 6.14 9.01
C LEU A 310 -53.44 5.08 8.93
N ARG A 311 -53.64 4.04 8.13
CA ARG A 311 -52.61 3.03 7.86
C ARG A 311 -51.37 3.65 7.23
N ASP A 312 -51.55 4.55 6.26
CA ASP A 312 -50.44 5.18 5.56
C ASP A 312 -49.65 6.11 6.50
N VAL A 313 -50.33 6.86 7.38
CA VAL A 313 -49.68 7.63 8.46
C VAL A 313 -48.86 6.71 9.37
N LYS A 314 -49.48 5.63 9.90
CA LYS A 314 -48.77 4.67 10.78
C LYS A 314 -47.58 4.00 10.10
N TYR A 315 -47.67 3.76 8.80
CA TYR A 315 -46.59 3.21 7.98
C TYR A 315 -45.40 4.19 7.90
N TYR A 316 -45.65 5.46 7.52
CA TYR A 316 -44.59 6.46 7.43
C TYR A 316 -44.04 6.87 8.80
N GLU A 317 -44.87 6.88 9.84
CA GLU A 317 -44.48 7.12 11.24
C GLU A 317 -43.48 6.05 11.69
N THR A 318 -43.79 4.76 11.44
CA THR A 318 -42.88 3.64 11.76
C THR A 318 -41.55 3.76 11.01
N ILE A 319 -41.58 4.11 9.72
CA ILE A 319 -40.36 4.28 8.91
C ILE A 319 -39.53 5.45 9.46
N PHE A 320 -40.17 6.59 9.75
CA PHE A 320 -39.51 7.75 10.31
C PHE A 320 -38.83 7.43 11.64
N GLU A 321 -39.53 6.77 12.57
CA GLU A 321 -38.96 6.37 13.86
C GLU A 321 -37.75 5.42 13.70
N LEU A 322 -37.86 4.44 12.81
CA LEU A 322 -36.77 3.49 12.55
C LEU A 322 -35.57 4.18 11.90
N LEU A 323 -35.78 5.04 10.90
CA LEU A 323 -34.71 5.80 10.26
C LEU A 323 -34.07 6.81 11.20
N ALA A 324 -34.85 7.44 12.09
CA ALA A 324 -34.33 8.34 13.11
C ALA A 324 -33.38 7.60 14.05
N LYS A 325 -33.76 6.39 14.51
CA LYS A 325 -32.88 5.53 15.31
C LYS A 325 -31.59 5.17 14.57
N GLN A 326 -31.69 4.79 13.29
CA GLN A 326 -30.50 4.46 12.48
C GLN A 326 -29.60 5.68 12.24
N TYR A 327 -30.18 6.85 12.01
CA TYR A 327 -29.45 8.11 11.86
C TYR A 327 -28.69 8.48 13.13
N GLU A 328 -29.32 8.39 14.31
CA GLU A 328 -28.64 8.66 15.58
C GLU A 328 -27.53 7.66 15.87
N LEU A 329 -27.72 6.37 15.55
CA LEU A 329 -26.64 5.37 15.63
C LEU A 329 -25.48 5.71 14.69
N ALA A 330 -25.76 6.06 13.43
CA ALA A 330 -24.74 6.44 12.46
C ALA A 330 -23.99 7.72 12.87
N LYS A 331 -24.69 8.69 13.47
CA LYS A 331 -24.10 9.92 14.01
C LYS A 331 -23.17 9.64 15.20
N ILE A 332 -23.52 8.69 16.07
CA ILE A 332 -22.65 8.24 17.16
C ILE A 332 -21.44 7.49 16.60
N GLU A 333 -21.61 6.62 15.62
CA GLU A 333 -20.51 5.90 14.95
C GLU A 333 -19.51 6.88 14.32
N GLU A 334 -19.99 7.89 13.59
CA GLU A 334 -19.14 8.91 13.00
C GLU A 334 -18.42 9.74 14.07
N ALA A 335 -19.09 10.12 15.16
CA ALA A 335 -18.45 10.83 16.27
C ALA A 335 -17.36 10.00 16.97
N LYS A 336 -17.46 8.66 16.93
CA LYS A 336 -16.44 7.74 17.44
C LYS A 336 -15.31 7.47 16.44
N ASP A 337 -15.52 7.77 15.17
CA ASP A 337 -14.57 7.49 14.11
C ASP A 337 -13.37 8.43 14.21
N SER A 338 -12.29 7.95 14.83
CA SER A 338 -11.04 8.67 14.95
C SER A 338 -10.22 8.48 13.67
N SER A 339 -10.63 9.13 12.58
CA SER A 339 -9.84 9.18 11.33
C SER A 339 -8.56 10.05 11.47
N ILE A 340 -8.15 10.38 12.70
CA ILE A 340 -7.00 11.22 12.97
C ILE A 340 -5.76 10.33 12.97
N ILE A 341 -4.88 10.55 11.99
CA ILE A 341 -3.53 9.98 11.97
C ILE A 341 -2.80 10.40 13.25
N GLN A 342 -2.30 9.43 14.01
CA GLN A 342 -1.53 9.73 15.21
C GLN A 342 -0.06 9.92 14.82
N LEU A 343 0.44 11.13 15.05
CA LEU A 343 1.87 11.43 14.93
C LEU A 343 2.59 10.84 16.14
N LEU A 344 3.38 9.79 15.93
CA LEU A 344 4.10 9.11 16.99
C LEU A 344 5.39 9.87 17.32
N ASP A 345 6.24 10.07 16.31
CA ASP A 345 7.52 10.77 16.45
C ASP A 345 7.64 11.90 15.42
N LYS A 346 7.86 13.12 15.90
CA LYS A 346 8.22 14.27 15.05
C LYS A 346 9.66 14.12 14.58
N ALA A 347 9.93 14.52 13.35
CA ALA A 347 11.29 14.59 12.84
C ALA A 347 12.05 15.71 13.55
N VAL A 348 13.23 15.38 14.05
CA VAL A 348 14.18 16.33 14.64
C VAL A 348 15.41 16.49 13.73
N PRO A 349 16.09 17.66 13.74
CA PRO A 349 17.31 17.86 12.98
C PRO A 349 18.38 16.83 13.39
N ALA A 350 18.98 16.16 12.41
CA ALA A 350 19.96 15.12 12.70
C ALA A 350 21.30 15.69 13.16
N GLU A 351 21.82 15.18 14.28
CA GLU A 351 23.13 15.58 14.81
C GLU A 351 24.31 14.96 14.03
N LYS A 352 24.09 13.82 13.39
CA LYS A 352 25.12 13.07 12.65
C LYS A 352 24.79 12.94 11.17
N LYS A 353 25.83 13.02 10.34
CA LYS A 353 25.76 12.83 8.88
C LYS A 353 25.43 11.37 8.58
N SER A 354 24.43 11.13 7.73
CA SER A 354 24.01 9.78 7.33
C SER A 354 24.82 9.26 6.14
N LYS A 355 25.20 10.17 5.22
CA LYS A 355 26.00 9.87 4.02
C LYS A 355 27.04 10.98 3.74
N PRO A 356 28.16 10.66 3.09
CA PRO A 356 28.69 9.32 2.79
C PRO A 356 29.36 8.65 4.01
N LYS A 357 29.31 7.31 4.09
CA LYS A 357 30.06 6.53 5.09
C LYS A 357 31.54 6.50 4.72
N ARG A 358 32.28 7.55 5.10
CA ARG A 358 33.68 7.78 4.70
C ARG A 358 34.57 6.55 4.91
N ALA A 359 34.45 5.91 6.08
CA ALA A 359 35.19 4.69 6.43
C ALA A 359 34.97 3.53 5.44
N MET A 360 33.73 3.35 4.96
CA MET A 360 33.40 2.28 4.02
C MET A 360 33.98 2.57 2.62
N ILE A 361 33.94 3.83 2.18
CA ILE A 361 34.50 4.25 0.89
C ILE A 361 36.02 4.11 0.89
N THR A 362 36.70 4.52 1.96
CA THR A 362 38.15 4.35 2.09
C THR A 362 38.56 2.89 2.13
N LEU A 363 37.78 2.05 2.82
CA LEU A 363 38.02 0.61 2.89
C LEU A 363 37.88 -0.02 1.49
N ALA A 364 36.81 0.34 0.76
CA ALA A 364 36.60 -0.11 -0.62
C ALA A 364 37.73 0.35 -1.56
N GLY A 365 38.20 1.59 -1.43
CA GLY A 365 39.35 2.10 -2.18
C GLY A 365 40.65 1.34 -1.89
N LEU A 366 40.86 0.97 -0.62
CA LEU A 366 42.03 0.19 -0.21
C LEU A 366 41.98 -1.25 -0.76
N PHE A 367 40.83 -1.92 -0.68
CA PHE A 367 40.65 -3.25 -1.26
C PHE A 367 40.75 -3.24 -2.79
N GLY A 368 40.13 -2.26 -3.45
CA GLY A 368 40.23 -2.09 -4.90
C GLY A 368 41.66 -1.83 -5.36
N GLY A 369 42.37 -0.94 -4.65
CA GLY A 369 43.79 -0.68 -4.92
C GLY A 369 44.68 -1.90 -4.66
N SER A 370 44.37 -2.73 -3.66
CA SER A 370 45.08 -3.99 -3.41
C SER A 370 44.88 -4.98 -4.55
N ALA A 371 43.64 -5.18 -5.01
CA ALA A 371 43.34 -6.09 -6.12
C ALA A 371 44.05 -5.65 -7.41
N LEU A 372 43.98 -4.36 -7.73
CA LEU A 372 44.71 -3.78 -8.87
C LEU A 372 46.22 -3.92 -8.70
N GLY A 373 46.76 -3.72 -7.49
CA GLY A 373 48.18 -3.86 -7.18
C GLY A 373 48.70 -5.28 -7.41
N VAL A 374 47.94 -6.29 -6.98
CA VAL A 374 48.28 -7.70 -7.21
C VAL A 374 48.20 -8.04 -8.70
N MET A 375 47.13 -7.64 -9.38
CA MET A 375 46.95 -7.85 -10.81
C MET A 375 48.11 -7.23 -11.62
N PHE A 376 48.49 -5.98 -11.31
CA PHE A 376 49.59 -5.30 -12.00
C PHE A 376 50.94 -5.98 -11.71
N ALA A 377 51.18 -6.45 -10.49
CA ALA A 377 52.39 -7.19 -10.15
C ALA A 377 52.51 -8.49 -10.95
N PHE A 378 51.42 -9.23 -11.14
CA PHE A 378 51.39 -10.43 -11.97
C PHE A 378 51.63 -10.13 -13.45
N ILE A 379 51.04 -9.06 -13.99
CA ILE A 379 51.27 -8.63 -15.38
C ILE A 379 52.75 -8.25 -15.58
N CYS A 380 53.33 -7.48 -14.66
CA CYS A 380 54.74 -7.09 -14.72
C CYS A 380 55.68 -8.31 -14.65
N GLU A 381 55.41 -9.27 -13.75
CA GLU A 381 56.24 -10.48 -13.65
C GLU A 381 56.04 -11.40 -14.85
N GLY A 382 54.81 -11.52 -15.37
CA GLY A 382 54.50 -12.27 -16.60
C GLY A 382 55.20 -11.69 -17.82
N TYR A 383 55.18 -10.36 -17.99
CA TYR A 383 55.89 -9.67 -19.06
C TYR A 383 57.41 -9.87 -18.95
N ARG A 384 57.95 -9.80 -17.73
CA ARG A 384 59.38 -10.00 -17.46
C ARG A 384 59.82 -11.44 -17.68
N ARG A 385 59.03 -12.43 -17.24
CA ARG A 385 59.27 -13.87 -17.47
C ARG A 385 59.25 -14.17 -18.97
N SER A 386 58.28 -13.60 -19.69
CA SER A 386 58.19 -13.72 -21.13
C SER A 386 59.38 -13.13 -21.89
N ARG A 387 60.03 -12.09 -21.38
CA ARG A 387 61.26 -11.52 -21.97
C ARG A 387 62.54 -12.31 -21.66
N ARG A 388 62.55 -13.13 -20.60
CA ARG A 388 63.72 -13.95 -20.23
C ARG A 388 63.73 -15.33 -20.88
N ASP A 389 62.57 -15.83 -21.33
CA ASP A 389 62.49 -17.10 -22.05
C ASP A 389 62.95 -16.96 -23.52
N PRO A 390 64.02 -17.65 -23.95
CA PRO A 390 64.49 -17.59 -25.34
C PRO A 390 63.42 -18.10 -26.33
N LYS A 391 62.53 -19.01 -25.93
CA LYS A 391 61.37 -19.47 -26.73
C LYS A 391 60.26 -18.42 -26.92
N ASN A 392 60.09 -17.49 -25.98
CA ASN A 392 59.06 -16.45 -26.10
C ASN A 392 59.52 -15.23 -26.93
N SER A 393 60.83 -15.02 -27.07
CA SER A 393 61.38 -13.96 -27.92
C SER A 393 60.92 -14.10 -29.39
N GLN A 394 60.79 -15.34 -29.88
CA GLN A 394 60.27 -15.66 -31.21
C GLN A 394 58.77 -15.34 -31.33
N ARG A 395 57.96 -15.68 -30.32
CA ARG A 395 56.51 -15.36 -30.29
C ARG A 395 56.23 -13.85 -30.25
N TRP A 396 57.06 -13.06 -29.56
CA TRP A 396 56.95 -11.60 -29.58
C TRP A 396 57.37 -11.01 -30.92
N GLN A 397 58.36 -11.59 -31.60
CA GLN A 397 58.72 -11.21 -32.95
C GLN A 397 57.58 -11.51 -33.93
N GLU A 398 56.96 -12.69 -33.86
CA GLU A 398 55.78 -13.06 -34.64
C GLU A 398 54.58 -12.13 -34.38
N LEU A 399 54.30 -11.78 -33.13
CA LEU A 399 53.22 -10.86 -32.79
C LEU A 399 53.47 -9.43 -33.30
N SER A 400 54.73 -8.97 -33.26
CA SER A 400 55.11 -7.66 -33.82
C SER A 400 55.06 -7.64 -35.37
N LEU A 401 55.36 -8.77 -36.01
CA LEU A 401 55.24 -8.96 -37.45
C LEU A 401 53.76 -9.02 -37.87
N ALA A 402 52.91 -9.73 -37.11
CA ALA A 402 51.47 -9.78 -37.33
C ALA A 402 50.79 -8.41 -37.14
N TRP A 403 51.23 -7.62 -36.18
CA TRP A 403 50.71 -6.26 -35.98
C TRP A 403 51.15 -5.30 -37.11
N LYS A 404 52.39 -5.45 -37.61
CA LYS A 404 52.89 -4.67 -38.76
C LYS A 404 52.22 -5.06 -40.08
N THR A 405 51.89 -6.33 -40.31
CA THR A 405 51.16 -6.75 -41.51
C THR A 405 49.71 -6.27 -41.52
N ILE A 406 49.08 -6.08 -40.35
CA ILE A 406 47.75 -5.44 -40.24
C ILE A 406 47.81 -3.95 -40.62
N GLN A 407 48.86 -3.22 -40.22
CA GLN A 407 49.04 -1.82 -40.66
C GLN A 407 49.45 -1.69 -42.13
N GLY A 408 50.22 -2.64 -42.67
CA GLY A 408 50.66 -2.64 -44.07
C GLY A 408 49.56 -2.95 -45.09
N ARG A 409 48.50 -3.66 -44.69
CA ARG A 409 47.32 -3.96 -45.55
C ARG A 409 46.32 -2.81 -45.67
N SER A 410 46.52 -1.73 -44.91
CA SER A 410 45.70 -0.51 -44.95
C SER A 410 46.23 0.54 -45.94
N ALA A 411 47.37 0.30 -46.59
CA ALA A 411 48.07 1.26 -47.44
C ALA A 411 48.39 0.72 -48.85
N SER A 412 47.54 -0.15 -49.39
CA SER A 412 47.53 -0.53 -50.81
C SER A 412 46.14 -0.37 -51.40
#